data_AF-A0A6P1HZH9-F1
#
_entry.id   AF-A0A6P1HZH9-F1
#
_cell.length_a   1.000
_cell.length_b   1.000
_cell.length_c   1.000
_cell.angle_alpha   90.00
_cell.angle_beta   90.00
_cell.angle_gamma   90.00
#
_symmetry.space_group_name_H-M   'P 1'
#
loop_
_entity.id
_entity.type
_entity.pdbx_description
1 polymer ?
#
loop_
_entity_poly.entity_id
_entity_poly.type
_entity_poly.pdbx_seq_one_letter_code
_entity_poly.pdbx_strand_id
1 'polypeptide(L)'
;MTLLTAAAATAISNGWRWQNARDHIEQMKLALTSRAEIDQAKGVLMALHGIDSDEAFRRLAHISRHTNTKLHDVARDLLRSCTGNL
;
A
#
# COMPACT_ATOMS: atom_id res chain seq x y z
N MET A 1 1.50 44.05 21.33
CA MET A 1 1.91 43.23 20.16
C MET A 1 2.42 41.82 20.55
N THR A 2 1.98 41.25 21.68
CA THR A 2 2.33 39.87 22.11
C THR A 2 1.18 38.89 21.94
N LEU A 3 -0.07 39.38 21.96
CA LEU A 3 -1.26 38.55 21.76
C LEU A 3 -1.40 38.06 20.30
N LEU A 4 -0.99 38.88 19.32
CA LEU A 4 -1.02 38.52 17.90
C LEU A 4 0.03 37.44 17.54
N THR A 5 1.22 37.48 18.14
CA THR A 5 2.27 36.48 17.94
C THR A 5 1.90 35.14 18.59
N ALA A 6 1.31 35.15 19.79
CA ALA A 6 0.85 33.92 20.43
C ALA A 6 -0.29 33.24 19.65
N ALA A 7 -1.29 34.01 19.19
CA ALA A 7 -2.39 33.47 18.41
C ALA A 7 -1.93 32.87 17.06
N ALA A 8 -1.03 33.56 16.35
CA ALA A 8 -0.46 33.08 15.09
C ALA A 8 0.40 31.80 15.27
N ALA A 9 1.24 31.75 16.32
CA ALA A 9 2.06 30.57 16.61
C ALA A 9 1.20 29.33 16.94
N THR A 10 0.11 29.54 17.69
CA THR A 10 -0.81 28.45 18.06
C THR A 10 -1.55 27.92 16.82
N ALA A 11 -2.02 28.81 15.94
CA ALA A 11 -2.69 28.45 14.69
C ALA A 11 -1.78 27.66 13.74
N ILE A 12 -0.51 28.06 13.59
CA ILE A 12 0.48 27.35 12.76
C ILE A 12 0.74 25.95 13.35
N SER A 13 1.02 25.84 14.66
CA SER A 13 1.28 24.54 15.30
C SER A 13 0.13 23.55 15.17
N ASN A 14 -1.12 24.05 15.18
CA ASN A 14 -2.31 23.24 14.97
C ASN A 14 -2.38 22.71 13.54
N GLY A 15 -2.05 23.53 12.53
CA GLY A 15 -2.03 23.11 11.12
C GLY A 15 -1.09 21.93 10.84
N TRP A 16 0.12 21.94 11.42
CA TRP A 16 1.10 20.86 11.27
C TRP A 16 0.64 19.54 11.89
N ARG A 17 -0.06 19.58 13.02
CA ARG A 17 -0.59 18.38 13.69
C ARG A 17 -1.66 17.69 12.85
N TRP A 18 -2.52 18.45 12.19
CA TRP A 18 -3.55 17.90 11.29
C TRP A 18 -2.94 17.29 10.02
N GLN A 19 -1.90 17.90 9.48
CA GLN A 19 -1.21 17.38 8.30
C GLN A 19 -0.52 16.06 8.61
N ASN A 20 0.25 15.99 9.70
CA ASN A 20 0.95 14.77 10.11
C ASN A 20 0.00 13.60 10.42
N ALA A 21 -1.15 13.89 11.05
CA ALA A 21 -2.17 12.88 11.32
C ALA A 21 -2.82 12.36 10.03
N ARG A 22 -3.07 13.23 9.04
CA ARG A 22 -3.57 12.82 7.73
C ARG A 22 -2.55 11.97 6.97
N ASP A 23 -1.28 12.37 6.96
CA ASP A 23 -0.22 11.64 6.29
C ASP A 23 -0.04 10.23 6.87
N HIS A 24 -0.15 10.07 8.20
CA HIS A 24 -0.12 8.75 8.85
C HIS A 24 -1.31 7.88 8.46
N ILE A 25 -2.52 8.44 8.45
CA ILE A 25 -3.73 7.70 8.03
C ILE A 25 -3.59 7.22 6.58
N GLU A 26 -3.07 8.06 5.69
CA GLU A 26 -2.85 7.69 4.28
C GLU A 26 -1.75 6.64 4.12
N GLN A 27 -0.64 6.73 4.86
CA GLN A 27 0.40 5.69 4.88
C GLN A 27 -0.13 4.35 5.39
N MET A 28 -0.95 4.36 6.45
CA MET A 28 -1.60 3.16 6.98
C MET A 28 -2.58 2.55 5.98
N LYS A 29 -3.42 3.37 5.32
CA LYS A 29 -4.32 2.90 4.27
C LYS A 29 -3.55 2.28 3.11
N LEU A 30 -2.46 2.91 2.66
CA LEU A 30 -1.59 2.36 1.62
C LEU A 30 -0.99 1.01 2.04
N ALA A 31 -0.56 0.87 3.30
CA ALA A 31 -0.04 -0.38 3.84
C ALA A 31 -1.12 -1.48 3.92
N LEU A 32 -2.36 -1.14 4.30
CA LEU A 32 -3.47 -2.09 4.36
C LEU A 32 -3.96 -2.51 2.97
N THR A 33 -4.15 -1.56 2.06
CA THR A 33 -4.58 -1.83 0.67
C THR A 33 -3.54 -2.68 -0.06
N SER A 34 -2.25 -2.36 0.09
CA SER A 34 -1.19 -3.18 -0.51
C SER A 34 -1.18 -4.60 0.02
N ARG A 35 -1.45 -4.80 1.33
CA ARG A 35 -1.57 -6.15 1.91
C ARG A 35 -2.76 -6.93 1.35
N ALA A 36 -3.92 -6.28 1.19
CA ALA A 36 -5.11 -6.92 0.63
C ALA A 36 -4.91 -7.36 -0.83
N GLU A 37 -4.32 -6.51 -1.69
CA GLU A 37 -4.02 -6.86 -3.08
C GLU A 37 -3.02 -8.02 -3.18
N ILE A 38 -1.99 -8.04 -2.32
CA ILE A 38 -1.01 -9.14 -2.26
C ILE A 38 -1.67 -10.46 -1.85
N ASP A 39 -2.52 -10.45 -0.81
CA ASP A 39 -3.20 -11.67 -0.34
C ASP A 39 -4.20 -12.21 -1.40
N GLN A 40 -4.88 -11.33 -2.13
CA GLN A 40 -5.74 -11.74 -3.27
C GLN A 40 -4.93 -12.36 -4.40
N ALA A 41 -3.83 -11.74 -4.81
CA ALA A 41 -2.96 -12.27 -5.85
C ALA A 41 -2.37 -13.63 -5.47
N LYS A 42 -2.01 -13.82 -4.19
CA LYS A 42 -1.61 -15.14 -3.67
C LYS A 42 -2.74 -16.16 -3.83
N GLY A 43 -3.97 -15.82 -3.45
CA GLY A 43 -5.13 -16.69 -3.61
C GLY A 43 -5.38 -17.12 -5.06
N VAL A 44 -5.24 -16.20 -6.01
CA VAL A 44 -5.33 -16.51 -7.45
C VAL A 44 -4.24 -17.49 -7.87
N LEU A 45 -2.97 -17.25 -7.51
CA LEU A 45 -1.88 -18.15 -7.84
C LEU A 45 -2.04 -19.54 -7.21
N MET A 46 -2.53 -19.61 -5.97
CA MET A 46 -2.85 -20.87 -5.30
C MET A 46 -3.93 -21.64 -6.07
N ALA A 47 -5.01 -20.96 -6.48
CA ALA A 47 -6.11 -21.58 -7.23
C ALA A 47 -5.68 -22.06 -8.63
N LEU A 48 -4.87 -21.27 -9.34
CA LEU A 48 -4.45 -21.58 -10.71
C LEU A 48 -3.32 -22.62 -10.80
N HIS A 49 -2.45 -22.67 -9.80
CA HIS A 49 -1.24 -23.50 -9.86
C HIS A 49 -1.20 -24.62 -8.81
N GLY A 50 -2.17 -24.71 -7.89
CA GLY A 50 -2.21 -25.73 -6.84
C GLY A 50 -1.04 -25.62 -5.86
N ILE A 51 -0.49 -24.42 -5.68
CA ILE A 51 0.63 -24.14 -4.78
C ILE A 51 0.13 -23.59 -3.43
N ASP A 52 0.97 -23.68 -2.41
CA ASP A 52 0.68 -23.07 -1.11
C ASP A 52 0.91 -21.55 -1.10
N SER A 53 0.53 -20.93 0.02
CA SER A 53 0.61 -19.48 0.23
C SER A 53 2.06 -18.96 0.21
N ASP A 54 3.02 -19.74 0.71
CA ASP A 54 4.42 -19.32 0.84
C ASP A 54 5.12 -19.37 -0.51
N GLU A 55 4.88 -20.41 -1.32
CA GLU A 55 5.31 -20.51 -2.70
C GLU A 55 4.68 -19.39 -3.55
N ALA A 56 3.39 -19.11 -3.39
CA ALA A 56 2.73 -18.01 -4.09
C ALA A 56 3.38 -16.65 -3.78
N PHE A 57 3.67 -16.38 -2.50
CA PHE A 57 4.37 -15.16 -2.10
C PHE A 57 5.80 -15.11 -2.65
N ARG A 58 6.54 -16.23 -2.61
CA ARG A 58 7.90 -16.31 -3.18
C ARG A 58 7.92 -16.00 -4.66
N ARG A 59 6.92 -16.45 -5.43
CA ARG A 59 6.80 -16.11 -6.87
C ARG A 59 6.55 -14.63 -7.10
N LEU A 60 5.61 -14.03 -6.37
CA LEU A 60 5.36 -12.57 -6.45
C LEU A 60 6.62 -11.78 -6.09
N ALA A 61 7.33 -12.18 -5.03
CA ALA A 61 8.58 -11.55 -4.60
C ALA A 61 9.71 -11.73 -5.62
N HIS A 62 9.78 -12.89 -6.28
CA HIS A 62 10.74 -13.14 -7.36
C HIS A 62 10.49 -12.20 -8.55
N ILE A 63 9.26 -12.08 -9.01
CA ILE A 63 8.88 -11.16 -10.09
C ILE A 63 9.21 -9.72 -9.70
N SER A 64 8.79 -9.28 -8.50
CA SER A 64 9.07 -7.94 -7.97
C SER A 64 10.56 -7.60 -7.99
N ARG A 65 11.43 -8.52 -7.56
CA ARG A 65 12.88 -8.33 -7.58
C ARG A 65 13.44 -8.34 -9.00
N HIS A 66 12.94 -9.21 -9.86
CA HIS A 66 13.44 -9.34 -11.23
C HIS A 66 13.06 -8.14 -12.11
N THR A 67 11.89 -7.56 -11.90
CA THR A 67 11.40 -6.39 -12.64
C THR A 67 11.74 -5.06 -11.94
N ASN A 68 12.31 -5.11 -10.74
CA ASN A 68 12.51 -3.95 -9.87
C ASN A 68 11.22 -3.13 -9.65
N THR A 69 10.10 -3.83 -9.50
CA THR A 69 8.76 -3.25 -9.29
C THR A 69 8.32 -3.52 -7.85
N LYS A 70 7.61 -2.58 -7.22
CA LYS A 70 7.11 -2.80 -5.85
C LYS A 70 6.14 -3.99 -5.84
N LEU A 71 6.23 -4.84 -4.82
CA LEU A 71 5.46 -6.08 -4.72
C LEU A 71 3.94 -5.89 -4.87
N HIS A 72 3.39 -4.83 -4.29
CA HIS A 72 1.96 -4.53 -4.41
C HIS A 72 1.53 -4.14 -5.83
N ASP A 73 2.41 -3.52 -6.62
CA ASP A 73 2.13 -3.20 -8.02
C ASP A 73 2.16 -4.49 -8.87
N VAL A 74 3.11 -5.40 -8.60
CA VAL A 74 3.13 -6.74 -9.22
C VAL A 74 1.83 -7.51 -8.93
N ALA A 75 1.36 -7.50 -7.68
CA ALA A 75 0.11 -8.14 -7.30
C ALA A 75 -1.09 -7.54 -8.04
N ARG A 76 -1.16 -6.20 -8.14
CA ARG A 76 -2.21 -5.50 -8.88
C ARG A 76 -2.20 -5.82 -10.37
N ASP A 77 -1.02 -5.84 -10.99
CA ASP A 77 -0.88 -6.16 -12.41
C ASP A 77 -1.32 -7.59 -12.71
N LEU A 78 -0.97 -8.55 -11.85
CA LEU A 78 -1.46 -9.92 -11.95
C LEU A 78 -3.00 -9.96 -11.89
N LEU A 79 -3.61 -9.31 -10.89
CA LEU A 79 -5.06 -9.29 -10.75
C LEU A 79 -5.74 -8.69 -11.97
N ARG A 80 -5.20 -7.60 -12.53
CA ARG A 80 -5.69 -6.99 -13.77
C ARG A 80 -5.61 -7.94 -14.96
N SER A 81 -4.50 -8.68 -15.11
CA SER A 81 -4.35 -9.67 -16.18
C SER A 81 -5.31 -10.84 -16.06
N CYS A 82 -5.71 -11.21 -14.84
CA CYS A 82 -6.69 -12.27 -14.60
C CYS A 82 -8.13 -11.80 -14.87
N THR A 83 -8.48 -10.56 -14.48
CA THR A 83 -9.82 -10.01 -14.71
C THR A 83 -10.03 -9.59 -16.17
N GLY A 84 -8.99 -9.17 -16.89
CA GLY A 84 -9.07 -8.79 -18.31
C GLY A 84 -9.06 -9.97 -19.30
N ASN A 85 -8.83 -11.20 -18.83
CA ASN A 85 -8.88 -12.43 -19.64
C ASN A 85 -10.09 -13.32 -19.32
N LEU A 86 -11.07 -12.81 -18.55
CA LEU A 86 -12.36 -13.47 -18.27
C LEU A 86 -13.47 -12.90 -19.15
#